data_AF-A0A7U4LFX1-F1
#
_entry.id   AF-A0A7U4LFX1-F1
#
_cell.length_a   1.000
_cell.length_b   1.000
_cell.length_c   1.000
_cell.angle_alpha   90.00
_cell.angle_beta   90.00
_cell.angle_gamma   90.00
#
_symmetry.space_group_name_H-M   'P 1'
#
loop_
_entity.id
_entity.type
_entity.pdbx_description
1 polymer ?
#
loop_
_entity_poly.entity_id
_entity_poly.type
_entity_poly.pdbx_seq_one_letter_code
_entity_poly.pdbx_strand_id
1 'polypeptide(L)'
;MTPIDLPAAYHDLLTSTIEPEGFEIPHAIGVDADGALTMFALALPVPDAYQRMVSEWASGKFSELIFAFDRYALPDQGTTLGDLMAGWHFTLNRPRPFIIECRFGPREMRPIDWSNAHWNAALTRELRAHIRASFGKRG
;
A
#
# COMPACT_ATOMS: atom_id res chain seq x y z
N MET A 1 7.03 -0.22 -25.59
CA MET A 1 7.23 0.42 -24.27
C MET A 1 7.57 -0.68 -23.29
N THR A 2 8.62 -0.52 -22.49
CA THR A 2 8.96 -1.49 -21.44
C THR A 2 7.92 -1.36 -20.32
N PRO A 3 7.31 -2.45 -19.84
CA PRO A 3 6.41 -2.38 -18.69
C PRO A 3 7.12 -1.76 -17.48
N ILE A 4 6.44 -0.83 -16.79
CA ILE A 4 6.94 -0.26 -15.54
C ILE A 4 6.85 -1.36 -14.47
N ASP A 5 7.96 -1.62 -13.76
CA ASP A 5 7.92 -2.40 -12.53
C ASP A 5 7.37 -1.49 -11.42
N LEU A 6 6.04 -1.53 -11.21
CA LEU A 6 5.38 -0.64 -10.28
C LEU A 6 5.85 -0.83 -8.83
N PRO A 7 6.07 -2.05 -8.31
CA PRO A 7 6.71 -2.25 -7.02
C PRO A 7 8.07 -1.58 -6.89
N ALA A 8 8.95 -1.71 -7.88
CA ALA A 8 10.27 -1.07 -7.85
C ALA A 8 10.15 0.46 -7.89
N ALA A 9 9.33 1.00 -8.80
CA ALA A 9 9.09 2.44 -8.91
C ALA A 9 8.51 3.03 -7.61
N TYR A 10 7.62 2.30 -6.94
CA TYR A 10 7.06 2.71 -5.66
C TYR A 10 8.10 2.70 -4.54
N HIS A 11 8.94 1.68 -4.48
CA HIS A 11 10.02 1.59 -3.50
C HIS A 11 11.05 2.73 -3.67
N ASP A 12 11.43 3.03 -4.92
CA ASP A 12 12.32 4.14 -5.24
C ASP A 12 11.72 5.49 -4.82
N LEU A 13 10.42 5.69 -5.07
CA LEU A 13 9.70 6.88 -4.62
C LEU A 13 9.81 7.04 -3.11
N LEU A 14 9.43 6.03 -2.32
CA LEU A 14 9.49 6.08 -0.86
C LEU A 14 10.91 6.32 -0.34
N THR A 15 11.89 5.65 -0.95
CA THR A 15 13.30 5.81 -0.60
C THR A 15 13.78 7.23 -0.85
N SER A 16 13.19 7.96 -1.81
CA SER A 16 13.53 9.36 -2.07
C SER A 16 12.80 10.35 -1.15
N THR A 17 11.59 10.03 -0.69
CA THR A 17 10.70 10.98 -0.01
C THR A 17 10.49 10.78 1.49
N ILE A 18 11.02 9.73 2.13
CA ILE A 18 10.87 9.56 3.59
C ILE A 18 11.50 10.74 4.37
N GLU A 19 10.73 11.31 5.30
CA GLU A 19 11.08 12.45 6.18
C GLU A 19 11.19 12.00 7.65
N PRO A 20 11.71 12.83 8.58
CA PRO A 20 11.83 12.45 10.00
C PRO A 20 10.52 11.99 10.65
N GLU A 21 9.42 12.58 10.21
CA GLU A 21 8.07 12.32 10.68
C GLU A 21 7.42 11.09 10.01
N GLY A 22 8.14 10.41 9.12
CA GLY A 22 7.64 9.27 8.36
C GLY A 22 6.98 9.70 7.05
N PHE A 23 5.82 9.13 6.74
CA PHE A 23 5.01 9.51 5.58
C PHE A 23 3.64 10.00 6.05
N GLU A 24 3.40 11.31 5.96
CA GLU A 24 2.19 11.91 6.56
C GLU A 24 0.88 11.54 5.85
N ILE A 25 0.93 11.00 4.62
CA ILE A 25 -0.25 10.79 3.79
C ILE A 25 -0.27 9.36 3.25
N PRO A 26 -1.41 8.65 3.29
CA PRO A 26 -1.58 7.48 2.45
C PRO A 26 -1.35 7.85 0.98
N HIS A 27 -0.57 7.02 0.28
CA HIS A 27 -0.23 7.25 -1.11
C HIS A 27 -0.66 6.06 -1.95
N ALA A 28 -1.08 6.35 -3.17
CA ALA A 28 -1.27 5.34 -4.19
C ALA A 28 -0.52 5.69 -5.46
N ILE A 29 -0.08 4.67 -6.18
CA ILE A 29 0.51 4.81 -7.51
C ILE A 29 -0.13 3.76 -8.42
N GLY A 30 -0.61 4.18 -9.58
CA GLY A 30 -1.31 3.31 -10.51
C GLY A 30 -0.76 3.44 -11.92
N VAL A 31 -0.78 2.34 -12.66
CA VAL A 31 -0.47 2.27 -14.08
C VAL A 31 -1.77 1.98 -14.81
N ASP A 32 -2.15 2.81 -15.77
CA ASP A 32 -3.33 2.55 -16.59
C ASP A 32 -3.06 1.52 -17.70
N ALA A 33 -4.03 1.29 -18.59
CA ALA A 33 -3.90 0.35 -19.69
C ALA A 33 -2.90 0.79 -20.77
N ASP A 34 -2.66 2.10 -20.89
CA ASP A 34 -1.73 2.69 -21.87
C ASP A 34 -0.31 2.79 -21.30
N GLY A 35 -0.11 2.43 -20.04
CA GLY A 35 1.17 2.45 -19.34
C GLY A 35 1.49 3.81 -18.70
N ALA A 36 0.52 4.71 -18.58
CA ALA A 36 0.73 5.99 -17.90
C ALA A 36 0.71 5.80 -16.38
N LEU A 37 1.73 6.37 -15.73
CA LEU A 37 1.88 6.34 -14.28
C LEU A 37 1.13 7.51 -13.65
N THR A 38 0.25 7.23 -12.70
CA THR A 38 -0.48 8.25 -11.92
C THR A 38 -0.18 8.08 -10.44
N MET A 39 0.17 9.16 -9.76
CA MET A 39 0.34 9.20 -8.31
C MET A 39 -0.85 9.91 -7.65
N PHE A 40 -1.30 9.39 -6.51
CA PHE A 40 -2.37 9.92 -5.69
C PHE A 40 -1.85 10.16 -4.28
N ALA A 41 -2.03 11.37 -3.77
CA ALA A 41 -1.99 11.62 -2.34
C ALA A 41 -3.41 11.52 -1.79
N LEU A 42 -3.59 10.82 -0.68
CA LEU A 42 -4.88 10.59 -0.07
C LEU A 42 -4.88 11.19 1.32
N ALA A 43 -5.17 12.49 1.40
CA ALA A 43 -5.38 13.19 2.65
C ALA A 43 -6.74 12.77 3.27
N LEU A 44 -6.84 11.51 3.64
CA LEU A 44 -8.03 10.86 4.17
C LEU A 44 -7.65 10.08 5.44
N PRO A 45 -8.55 10.01 6.43
CA PRO A 45 -8.42 9.04 7.52
C PRO A 45 -8.28 7.62 6.98
N VAL A 46 -7.52 6.76 7.68
CA VAL A 46 -7.26 5.37 7.26
C VAL A 46 -8.53 4.58 6.86
N PRO A 47 -9.65 4.64 7.60
CA PRO A 47 -10.87 3.93 7.20
C PRO A 47 -11.42 4.38 5.84
N ASP A 48 -11.34 5.67 5.53
CA ASP A 48 -11.84 6.25 4.27
C ASP A 48 -10.88 5.96 3.12
N ALA A 49 -9.58 5.93 3.42
CA ALA A 49 -8.54 5.53 2.49
C ALA A 49 -8.71 4.06 2.04
N TYR A 50 -9.12 3.14 2.91
CA TYR A 50 -9.51 1.77 2.51
C TYR A 50 -10.70 1.74 1.55
N GLN A 51 -11.73 2.55 1.78
CA GLN A 51 -12.87 2.64 0.86
C GLN A 51 -12.44 3.18 -0.49
N ARG A 52 -11.60 4.22 -0.51
CA ARG A 52 -11.06 4.79 -1.74
C ARG A 52 -10.23 3.77 -2.51
N MET A 53 -9.34 3.05 -1.83
CA MET A 53 -8.52 1.98 -2.41
C MET A 53 -9.39 0.94 -3.13
N VAL A 54 -10.43 0.45 -2.46
CA VAL A 54 -11.35 -0.55 -3.02
C VAL A 54 -12.15 0.01 -4.20
N SER A 55 -12.58 1.27 -4.13
CA SER A 55 -13.29 1.93 -5.23
C SER A 55 -12.41 2.11 -6.47
N GLU A 56 -11.15 2.53 -6.29
CA GLU A 56 -10.21 2.69 -7.40
C GLU A 56 -9.90 1.35 -8.06
N TRP A 57 -9.67 0.31 -7.26
CA TRP A 57 -9.46 -1.04 -7.78
C TRP A 57 -10.67 -1.55 -8.56
N ALA A 58 -11.88 -1.38 -8.01
CA ALA A 58 -13.12 -1.84 -8.65
C ALA A 58 -13.48 -1.05 -9.93
N SER A 59 -12.91 0.14 -10.12
CA SER A 59 -13.17 0.96 -11.31
C SER A 59 -12.62 0.35 -12.61
N GLY A 60 -11.61 -0.51 -12.51
CA GLY A 60 -10.90 -1.07 -13.67
C GLY A 60 -10.06 -0.05 -14.46
N LYS A 61 -9.92 1.19 -13.97
CA LYS A 61 -9.11 2.24 -14.61
C LYS A 61 -7.62 1.89 -14.68
N PHE A 62 -7.11 1.21 -13.66
CA PHE A 62 -5.70 0.85 -13.55
C PHE A 62 -5.51 -0.64 -13.85
N SER A 63 -4.48 -0.95 -14.64
CA SER A 63 -4.02 -2.32 -14.86
C SER A 63 -3.25 -2.85 -13.63
N GLU A 64 -2.60 -1.94 -12.91
CA GLU A 64 -1.85 -2.20 -11.68
C GLU A 64 -1.95 -0.99 -10.74
N LEU A 65 -2.13 -1.22 -9.44
CA LEU A 65 -2.28 -0.16 -8.43
C LEU A 65 -1.61 -0.59 -7.13
N ILE A 66 -0.71 0.24 -6.61
CA ILE A 66 -0.19 0.12 -5.24
C ILE A 66 -0.86 1.18 -4.39
N PHE A 67 -1.26 0.78 -3.20
CA PHE A 67 -1.75 1.66 -2.15
C PHE A 67 -1.00 1.33 -0.87
N ALA A 68 -0.49 2.32 -0.15
CA ALA A 68 0.09 2.08 1.17
C ALA A 68 -0.28 3.16 2.18
N PHE A 69 -0.09 2.79 3.44
CA PHE A 69 -0.32 3.58 4.62
C PHE A 69 0.92 3.51 5.49
N ASP A 70 1.24 4.63 6.14
CA ASP A 70 2.18 4.63 7.24
C ASP A 70 1.58 3.88 8.44
N ARG A 71 2.43 3.14 9.13
CA ARG A 71 2.11 2.27 10.27
C ARG A 71 3.29 2.20 11.22
N TYR A 72 2.93 2.03 12.49
CA TYR A 72 3.86 1.69 13.54
C TYR A 72 3.61 0.25 14.01
N ALA A 73 4.68 -0.48 14.28
CA ALA A 73 4.67 -1.84 14.81
C ALA A 73 5.24 -1.87 16.22
N LEU A 74 4.54 -2.57 17.11
CA LEU A 74 5.04 -3.00 18.40
C LEU A 74 6.09 -4.12 18.24
N PRO A 75 6.91 -4.36 19.28
CA PRO A 75 7.71 -5.57 19.37
C PRO A 75 6.87 -6.83 19.08
N ASP A 76 7.48 -7.82 18.44
CA ASP A 76 6.87 -9.11 18.04
C ASP A 76 5.84 -9.09 16.90
N GLN A 77 5.59 -7.94 16.28
CA GLN A 77 4.74 -7.85 15.08
C GLN A 77 5.48 -8.16 13.77
N GLY A 78 6.56 -8.94 13.86
CA GLY A 78 7.32 -9.42 12.72
C GLY A 78 8.07 -8.33 11.96
N THR A 79 8.49 -7.25 12.63
CA THR A 79 9.34 -6.20 12.05
C THR A 79 10.57 -5.95 12.90
N THR A 80 11.61 -5.39 12.27
CA THR A 80 12.89 -5.06 12.92
C THR A 80 13.04 -3.57 13.22
N LEU A 81 12.47 -2.68 12.38
CA LEU A 81 12.64 -1.23 12.50
C LEU A 81 11.49 -0.50 13.22
N GLY A 82 10.33 -1.13 13.38
CA GLY A 82 9.16 -0.54 14.05
C GLY A 82 8.30 0.33 13.13
N ASP A 83 8.90 1.23 12.35
CA ASP A 83 8.17 2.01 11.33
C ASP A 83 8.06 1.19 10.03
N LEU A 84 6.88 1.25 9.39
CA LEU A 84 6.66 0.56 8.14
C LEU A 84 5.59 1.20 7.26
N MET A 85 5.78 1.08 5.95
CA MET A 85 4.71 1.25 4.97
C MET A 85 4.00 -0.08 4.78
N ALA A 86 2.71 -0.15 5.14
CA ALA A 86 1.87 -1.33 4.89
C ALA A 86 0.89 -1.03 3.78
N GLY A 87 0.68 -1.98 2.88
CA GLY A 87 -0.14 -1.69 1.72
C GLY A 87 -0.65 -2.90 0.98
N TRP A 88 -1.27 -2.59 -0.15
CA TRP A 88 -1.81 -3.54 -1.09
C TRP A 88 -1.30 -3.23 -2.48
N HIS A 89 -0.83 -4.28 -3.14
CA HIS A 89 -0.58 -4.28 -4.56
C HIS A 89 -1.75 -4.99 -5.27
N PHE A 90 -2.55 -4.23 -5.99
CA PHE A 90 -3.64 -4.70 -6.83
C PHE A 90 -3.14 -4.93 -8.25
N THR A 91 -3.27 -6.18 -8.70
CA THR A 91 -3.13 -6.54 -10.12
C THR A 91 -4.49 -6.95 -10.66
N LEU A 92 -4.59 -7.12 -11.99
CA LEU A 92 -5.76 -7.73 -12.63
C LEU A 92 -6.16 -9.08 -11.99
N ASN A 93 -5.18 -9.84 -11.47
CA ASN A 93 -5.41 -11.20 -10.98
C ASN A 93 -5.87 -11.25 -9.52
N ARG A 94 -5.27 -10.43 -8.65
CA ARG A 94 -5.62 -10.38 -7.21
C ARG A 94 -4.94 -9.23 -6.47
N PRO A 95 -5.51 -8.80 -5.33
CA PRO A 95 -4.81 -7.98 -4.35
C PRO A 95 -3.77 -8.81 -3.58
N ARG A 96 -2.60 -8.23 -3.33
CA ARG A 96 -1.52 -8.83 -2.53
C ARG A 96 -1.05 -7.83 -1.46
N PRO A 97 -1.11 -8.17 -0.17
CA PRO A 97 -0.60 -7.30 0.87
C PRO A 97 0.93 -7.27 0.85
N PHE A 98 1.50 -6.19 1.35
CA PHE A 98 2.94 -6.04 1.53
C PHE A 98 3.26 -5.12 2.71
N ILE A 99 4.50 -5.20 3.16
CA ILE A 99 5.10 -4.17 4.02
C ILE A 99 6.47 -3.73 3.48
N ILE A 100 6.91 -2.56 3.92
CA ILE A 100 8.27 -2.05 3.75
C ILE A 100 8.69 -1.48 5.09
N GLU A 101 9.65 -2.10 5.76
CA GLU A 101 10.19 -1.52 6.98
C GLU A 101 11.07 -0.31 6.65
N CYS A 102 10.92 0.75 7.43
CA CYS A 102 11.68 1.97 7.25
C CYS A 102 12.16 2.53 8.58
N ARG A 103 13.14 3.42 8.51
CA ARG A 103 13.62 4.24 9.61
C ARG A 103 14.24 5.50 9.03
N PHE A 104 13.99 6.66 9.62
CA PHE A 104 14.61 7.90 9.15
C PHE A 104 16.06 8.09 9.65
N GLY A 105 16.36 7.73 10.91
CA GLY A 105 17.67 7.98 11.54
C GLY A 105 18.35 6.75 12.16
N PRO A 106 19.42 6.19 11.56
CA PRO A 106 19.91 6.43 10.20
C PRO A 106 18.88 5.98 9.14
N ARG A 107 18.91 6.63 7.97
CA ARG A 107 17.95 6.37 6.88
C ARG A 107 18.11 4.95 6.38
N GLU A 108 17.04 4.18 6.50
CA GLU A 108 17.00 2.78 6.09
C GLU A 108 15.62 2.48 5.51
N MET A 109 15.59 1.87 4.33
CA MET A 109 14.38 1.39 3.67
C MET A 109 14.64 -0.06 3.25
N ARG A 110 13.92 -1.02 3.84
CA ARG A 110 14.04 -2.43 3.47
C ARG A 110 13.38 -2.68 2.11
N PRO A 111 13.73 -3.75 1.39
CA PRO A 111 12.94 -4.19 0.25
C PRO A 111 11.50 -4.51 0.64
N ILE A 112 10.59 -4.52 -0.34
CA ILE A 112 9.21 -4.95 -0.11
C ILE A 112 9.18 -6.39 0.41
N ASP A 113 8.57 -6.59 1.58
CA ASP A 113 8.31 -7.91 2.15
C ASP A 113 6.86 -8.33 1.86
N TRP A 114 6.74 -9.34 1.01
CA TRP A 114 5.47 -9.95 0.64
C TRP A 114 5.09 -11.15 1.52
N SER A 115 6.00 -11.60 2.38
CA SER A 115 5.94 -12.85 3.11
C SER A 115 5.61 -12.68 4.59
N ASN A 116 5.56 -11.45 5.08
CA ASN A 116 5.26 -11.14 6.48
C ASN A 116 3.90 -11.69 6.94
N ALA A 117 3.91 -12.82 7.65
CA ALA A 117 2.67 -13.51 8.01
C ALA A 117 1.77 -12.68 8.94
N HIS A 118 2.36 -11.93 9.87
CA HIS A 118 1.61 -11.09 10.82
C HIS A 118 0.83 -10.00 10.07
N TRP A 119 1.54 -9.18 9.30
CA TRP A 119 0.95 -8.06 8.58
C TRP A 119 0.06 -8.50 7.43
N ASN A 120 0.41 -9.56 6.71
CA ASN A 120 -0.46 -10.12 5.68
C ASN A 120 -1.81 -10.54 6.25
N ALA A 121 -1.83 -11.19 7.43
CA ALA A 121 -3.07 -11.56 8.11
C ALA A 121 -3.87 -10.34 8.59
N ALA A 122 -3.20 -9.36 9.18
CA ALA A 122 -3.82 -8.12 9.66
C ALA A 122 -4.46 -7.33 8.51
N LEU A 123 -3.69 -7.02 7.47
CA LEU A 123 -4.15 -6.28 6.29
C LEU A 123 -5.31 -7.03 5.62
N THR A 124 -5.19 -8.35 5.42
CA THR A 124 -6.25 -9.16 4.80
C THR A 124 -7.56 -9.08 5.57
N ARG A 125 -7.51 -9.09 6.90
CA ARG A 125 -8.70 -8.93 7.75
C ARG A 125 -9.32 -7.54 7.57
N GLU A 126 -8.51 -6.49 7.54
CA GLU A 126 -8.96 -5.10 7.29
C GLU A 126 -9.65 -4.99 5.93
N LEU A 127 -8.99 -5.41 4.85
CA LEU A 127 -9.55 -5.34 3.50
C LEU A 127 -10.88 -6.10 3.39
N ARG A 128 -10.96 -7.32 3.94
CA ARG A 128 -12.21 -8.10 3.93
C ARG A 128 -13.35 -7.41 4.68
N ALA A 129 -13.05 -6.79 5.82
CA ALA A 129 -14.05 -6.03 6.56
C ALA A 129 -14.58 -4.86 5.74
N HIS A 130 -13.69 -4.13 5.05
CA HIS A 130 -14.06 -3.01 4.18
C HIS A 130 -14.85 -3.47 2.94
N ILE A 131 -14.44 -4.52 2.25
CA ILE A 131 -15.18 -5.09 1.11
C ILE A 131 -16.60 -5.51 1.55
N ARG A 132 -16.73 -6.17 2.69
CA ARG A 132 -18.05 -6.56 3.23
C ARG A 132 -18.91 -5.34 3.56
N ALA A 133 -18.33 -4.29 4.13
CA ALA A 133 -19.07 -3.06 4.44
C ALA A 133 -19.52 -2.32 3.17
N SER A 134 -18.67 -2.26 2.15
CA SER A 134 -18.93 -1.53 0.90
C SER A 134 -19.86 -2.27 -0.06
N PHE A 135 -19.78 -3.61 -0.12
CA PHE A 135 -20.54 -4.40 -1.10
C PHE A 135 -21.56 -5.38 -0.48
N GLY A 136 -21.43 -5.72 0.81
CA GLY A 136 -22.29 -6.69 1.49
C GLY A 136 -23.67 -6.18 1.91
N LYS A 137 -24.01 -4.92 1.62
CA LYS A 137 -25.37 -4.36 1.81
C LYS A 137 -26.26 -4.45 0.57
N ARG A 138 -25.80 -5.09 -0.51
CA ARG A 138 -26.66 -5.45 -1.65
C ARG A 138 -27.15 -6.89 -1.46
N GLY A 139 -28.15 -7.05 -0.60
CA GLY A 139 -28.87 -8.30 -0.35
C GLY A 139 -30.27 -7.99 0.13
#